data_AF-A0A2H0KNQ0-F1
#
_entry.id   AF-A0A2H0KNQ0-F1
#
_cell.length_a   1.000
_cell.length_b   1.000
_cell.length_c   1.000
_cell.angle_alpha   90.00
_cell.angle_beta   90.00
_cell.angle_gamma   90.00
#
_symmetry.space_group_name_H-M   'P 1'
#
loop_
_entity.id
_entity.type
_entity.pdbx_description
1 polymer ?
#
loop_
_entity_poly.entity_id
_entity_poly.type
_entity_poly.pdbx_seq_one_letter_code
_entity_poly.pdbx_strand_id
1 'polypeptide(L)'
;MEPQQERKNKLEIFKYNAILSALFFLGSTFYLSGQLPNYNFTKYTISQMSYFLNSNQLSFFNLLFIIKSLLDLSFTAYVFKKFELKLNALTSAIWLIAVLSFGLIGFFPVNKFFVIHWLLAGGLFIFWTISEHVFAKLTKSKGFLYLSNNLILIQAIIILLFFTFSKINAIFEIIYFLLALFWQVIFISRYL
;
A
#
# COMPACT_ATOMS: atom_id res chain seq x y z
N MET A 1 15.43 -25.85 25.64
CA MET A 1 15.83 -24.50 25.17
C MET A 1 15.15 -24.08 23.84
N GLU A 2 14.19 -24.82 23.30
CA GLU A 2 13.66 -24.61 21.93
C GLU A 2 12.43 -23.69 21.71
N PRO A 3 11.52 -23.38 22.68
CA PRO A 3 10.30 -22.65 22.34
C PRO A 3 10.49 -21.17 21.98
N GLN A 4 11.54 -20.52 22.48
CA GLN A 4 11.79 -19.09 22.24
C GLN A 4 12.42 -18.82 20.88
N GLN A 5 13.26 -19.72 20.40
CA GLN A 5 13.98 -19.58 19.13
C GLN A 5 13.04 -19.84 17.95
N GLU A 6 12.16 -20.84 18.06
CA GLU A 6 11.08 -21.08 17.10
C GLU A 6 10.08 -19.91 17.04
N ARG A 7 9.68 -19.35 18.19
CA ARG A 7 8.78 -18.17 18.23
C ARG A 7 9.41 -16.93 17.58
N LYS A 8 10.71 -16.70 17.80
CA LYS A 8 11.44 -15.61 17.12
C LYS A 8 11.42 -15.81 15.61
N ASN A 9 11.67 -17.02 15.14
CA ASN A 9 11.71 -17.33 13.70
C ASN A 9 10.34 -17.16 13.02
N LYS A 10 9.24 -17.54 13.70
CA LYS A 10 7.87 -17.35 13.18
C LYS A 10 7.46 -15.88 13.03
N LEU A 11 7.94 -15.01 13.92
CA LEU A 11 7.62 -13.57 13.87
C LEU A 11 8.37 -12.83 12.76
N GLU A 12 9.59 -13.26 12.42
CA GLU A 12 10.38 -12.67 11.33
C GLU A 12 9.68 -12.83 9.96
N ILE A 13 8.87 -13.86 9.76
CA ILE A 13 8.15 -14.06 8.50
C ILE A 13 7.17 -12.90 8.22
N PHE A 14 6.58 -12.30 9.26
CA PHE A 14 5.61 -11.22 9.11
C PHE A 14 6.18 -9.95 8.46
N LYS A 15 7.50 -9.76 8.45
CA LYS A 15 8.12 -8.63 7.75
C LYS A 15 7.95 -8.70 6.23
N TYR A 16 7.74 -9.91 5.67
CA TYR A 16 7.53 -10.11 4.25
C TYR A 16 6.07 -9.99 3.82
N ASN A 17 5.13 -9.86 4.77
CA ASN A 17 3.70 -9.82 4.46
C ASN A 17 3.31 -8.60 3.62
N ALA A 18 4.01 -7.47 3.72
CA ALA A 18 3.77 -6.33 2.84
C ALA A 18 4.13 -6.62 1.37
N ILE A 19 5.24 -7.35 1.12
CA ILE A 19 5.62 -7.77 -0.23
C ILE A 19 4.62 -8.78 -0.75
N LEU A 20 4.26 -9.80 0.05
CA LEU A 20 3.26 -10.80 -0.33
C LEU A 20 1.91 -10.15 -0.65
N SER A 21 1.48 -9.21 0.20
CA SER A 21 0.29 -8.39 0.03
C SER A 21 0.31 -7.63 -1.29
N ALA A 22 1.42 -6.98 -1.63
CA ALA A 22 1.57 -6.23 -2.87
C ALA A 22 1.53 -7.13 -4.11
N LEU A 23 2.28 -8.24 -4.10
CA LEU A 23 2.29 -9.21 -5.20
C LEU A 23 0.92 -9.87 -5.39
N PHE A 24 0.28 -10.27 -4.29
CA PHE A 24 -1.06 -10.84 -4.31
C PHE A 24 -2.08 -9.85 -4.87
N PHE A 25 -2.03 -8.59 -4.42
CA PHE A 25 -2.94 -7.55 -4.89
C PHE A 25 -2.78 -7.25 -6.38
N LEU A 26 -1.55 -7.03 -6.85
CA LEU A 26 -1.26 -6.78 -8.26
C LEU A 26 -1.65 -7.99 -9.12
N GLY A 27 -1.18 -9.19 -8.75
CA GLY A 27 -1.46 -10.41 -9.49
C GLY A 27 -2.96 -10.67 -9.64
N SER A 28 -3.71 -10.51 -8.55
CA SER A 28 -5.16 -10.70 -8.57
C SER A 28 -5.89 -9.61 -9.36
N THR A 29 -5.42 -8.36 -9.29
CA THR A 29 -5.95 -7.24 -10.10
C THR A 29 -5.74 -7.48 -11.59
N PHE A 30 -4.53 -7.89 -12.00
CA PHE A 30 -4.23 -8.23 -13.38
C PHE A 30 -5.08 -9.41 -13.86
N TYR A 31 -5.17 -10.48 -13.06
CA TYR A 31 -6.00 -11.64 -13.38
C TYR A 31 -7.47 -11.26 -13.62
N LEU A 32 -8.07 -10.49 -12.70
CA LEU A 32 -9.45 -10.04 -12.84
C LEU A 32 -9.64 -9.11 -14.04
N SER A 33 -8.70 -8.19 -14.29
CA SER A 33 -8.76 -7.30 -15.45
C SER A 33 -8.77 -8.06 -16.78
N GLY A 34 -8.03 -9.17 -16.87
CA GLY A 34 -8.00 -10.03 -18.06
C GLY A 34 -9.33 -10.73 -18.35
N GLN A 35 -10.23 -10.79 -17.38
CA GLN A 35 -11.58 -11.37 -17.51
C GLN A 35 -12.65 -10.32 -17.83
N LEU A 36 -12.29 -9.03 -17.87
CA LEU A 36 -13.22 -7.92 -18.02
C LEU A 36 -13.01 -7.19 -19.37
N PRO A 37 -13.71 -7.59 -20.44
CA PRO A 37 -13.46 -7.05 -21.79
C PRO A 37 -13.72 -5.54 -21.90
N ASN A 38 -14.56 -4.98 -21.04
CA ASN A 38 -14.91 -3.56 -21.04
C ASN A 38 -14.03 -2.71 -20.10
N TYR A 39 -13.15 -3.34 -19.32
CA TYR A 39 -12.24 -2.66 -18.41
C TYR A 39 -10.89 -2.41 -19.09
N ASN A 40 -10.33 -1.21 -18.87
CA ASN A 40 -9.02 -0.85 -19.39
C ASN A 40 -8.27 0.03 -18.38
N PHE A 41 -7.04 -0.38 -18.05
CA PHE A 41 -6.17 0.32 -17.11
C PHE A 41 -5.83 1.77 -17.51
N THR A 42 -5.92 2.13 -18.79
CA THR A 42 -5.70 3.52 -19.26
C THR A 42 -6.89 4.44 -18.96
N LYS A 43 -8.08 3.88 -18.80
CA LYS A 43 -9.34 4.64 -18.66
C LYS A 43 -9.87 4.66 -17.24
N TYR A 44 -9.69 3.55 -16.52
CA TYR A 44 -10.28 3.34 -15.20
C TYR A 44 -9.21 3.08 -14.15
N THR A 45 -9.51 3.41 -12.91
CA THR A 45 -8.73 3.03 -11.72
C THR A 45 -8.93 1.56 -11.37
N ILE A 46 -8.11 1.03 -10.48
CA ILE A 46 -8.27 -0.31 -9.92
C ILE A 46 -9.58 -0.40 -9.14
N SER A 47 -9.92 0.60 -8.33
CA SER A 47 -11.18 0.61 -7.58
C SER A 47 -12.42 0.64 -8.49
N GLN A 48 -12.35 1.31 -9.64
CA GLN A 48 -13.41 1.33 -10.66
C GLN A 48 -13.64 -0.02 -11.32
N MET A 49 -12.71 -0.97 -11.19
CA MET A 49 -12.92 -2.35 -11.65
C MET A 49 -14.20 -2.95 -11.06
N SER A 50 -14.55 -2.59 -9.81
CA SER A 50 -15.78 -3.02 -9.14
C SER A 50 -17.07 -2.74 -9.90
N TYR A 51 -17.08 -1.76 -10.80
CA TYR A 51 -18.24 -1.45 -11.64
C TYR A 51 -18.50 -2.51 -12.72
N PHE A 52 -17.46 -3.21 -13.15
CA PHE A 52 -17.52 -4.18 -14.24
C PHE A 52 -17.70 -5.62 -13.74
N LEU A 53 -17.58 -5.84 -12.42
CA LEU A 53 -17.67 -7.16 -11.82
C LEU A 53 -19.13 -7.56 -11.57
N ASN A 54 -19.46 -8.82 -11.84
CA ASN A 54 -20.71 -9.42 -11.35
C ASN A 54 -20.64 -9.68 -9.83
N SER A 55 -21.75 -10.11 -9.21
CA SER A 55 -21.82 -10.30 -7.75
C SER A 55 -20.76 -11.27 -7.18
N ASN A 56 -20.47 -12.36 -7.89
CA ASN A 56 -19.48 -13.35 -7.45
C ASN A 56 -18.06 -12.78 -7.57
N GLN A 57 -17.77 -12.13 -8.70
CA GLN A 57 -16.50 -11.45 -8.94
C GLN A 57 -16.26 -10.30 -7.95
N LEU A 58 -17.30 -9.53 -7.61
CA LEU A 58 -17.24 -8.44 -6.64
C LEU A 58 -16.98 -8.98 -5.22
N SER A 59 -17.61 -10.09 -4.85
CA SER A 59 -17.35 -10.76 -3.57
C SER A 59 -15.90 -11.25 -3.48
N PHE A 60 -15.39 -11.85 -4.55
CA PHE A 60 -13.98 -12.22 -4.65
C PHE A 60 -13.06 -11.00 -4.57
N PHE A 61 -13.35 -9.93 -5.32
CA PHE A 61 -12.59 -8.68 -5.29
C PHE A 61 -12.53 -8.07 -3.89
N ASN A 62 -13.64 -8.01 -3.17
CA ASN A 62 -13.68 -7.54 -1.78
C ASN A 62 -12.83 -8.43 -0.86
N LEU A 63 -12.90 -9.76 -1.03
CA LEU A 63 -12.06 -10.69 -0.29
C LEU A 63 -10.56 -10.44 -0.53
N LEU A 64 -10.16 -10.08 -1.75
CA LEU A 64 -8.77 -9.70 -2.04
C LEU A 64 -8.32 -8.52 -1.20
N PHE A 65 -9.15 -7.47 -1.09
CA PHE A 65 -8.86 -6.30 -0.26
C PHE A 65 -8.80 -6.65 1.23
N ILE A 66 -9.63 -7.56 1.72
CA ILE A 66 -9.57 -8.05 3.10
C ILE A 66 -8.24 -8.76 3.36
N ILE A 67 -7.90 -9.76 2.54
CA ILE A 67 -6.66 -10.54 2.68
C ILE A 67 -5.45 -9.60 2.63
N LYS A 68 -5.43 -8.70 1.65
CA LYS A 68 -4.40 -7.68 1.53
C LYS A 68 -4.28 -6.83 2.80
N SER A 69 -5.39 -6.29 3.29
CA SER A 69 -5.40 -5.42 4.48
C SER A 69 -4.89 -6.14 5.72
N LEU A 70 -5.24 -7.43 5.89
CA LEU A 70 -4.74 -8.24 7.00
C LEU A 70 -3.22 -8.47 6.90
N LEU A 71 -2.71 -8.71 5.68
CA LEU A 71 -1.27 -8.83 5.46
C LEU A 71 -0.54 -7.50 5.77
N ASP A 72 -1.06 -6.36 5.31
CA ASP A 72 -0.46 -5.05 5.58
C ASP A 72 -0.53 -4.67 7.07
N LEU A 73 -1.62 -5.01 7.77
CA LEU A 73 -1.75 -4.81 9.21
C LEU A 73 -0.81 -5.73 10.00
N SER A 74 -0.62 -6.98 9.57
CA SER A 74 0.34 -7.89 10.22
C SER A 74 1.78 -7.39 10.06
N PHE A 75 2.13 -6.85 8.88
CA PHE A 75 3.41 -6.17 8.65
C PHE A 75 3.54 -4.93 9.55
N THR A 76 2.49 -4.12 9.65
CA THR A 76 2.45 -2.94 10.53
C THR A 76 2.73 -3.31 11.98
N ALA A 77 2.08 -4.37 12.49
CA ALA A 77 2.32 -4.87 13.84
C ALA A 77 3.78 -5.30 14.05
N TYR A 78 4.40 -5.92 13.04
CA TYR A 78 5.83 -6.26 13.07
C TYR A 78 6.71 -5.01 13.14
N VAL A 79 6.48 -4.02 12.27
CA VAL A 79 7.24 -2.76 12.24
C VAL A 79 7.15 -2.02 13.58
N PHE A 80 5.95 -1.93 14.16
CA PHE A 80 5.75 -1.27 15.45
C PHE A 80 6.51 -1.97 16.56
N LYS A 81 6.49 -3.30 16.57
CA LYS A 81 7.28 -4.09 17.51
C LYS A 81 8.79 -3.88 17.31
N LYS A 82 9.26 -3.86 16.06
CA LYS A 82 10.69 -3.74 15.74
C LYS A 82 11.28 -2.39 16.15
N PHE A 83 10.54 -1.30 15.97
CA PHE A 83 10.96 0.05 16.32
C PHE A 83 10.42 0.54 17.67
N GLU A 84 9.82 -0.35 18.47
CA GLU A 84 9.22 -0.03 19.78
C GLU A 84 8.23 1.14 19.72
N LEU A 85 7.48 1.25 18.62
CA LEU A 85 6.52 2.33 18.40
C LEU A 85 5.24 2.08 19.20
N LYS A 86 4.89 3.03 20.05
CA LYS A 86 3.62 3.01 20.79
C LYS A 86 2.48 3.43 19.87
N LEU A 87 1.29 2.83 20.03
CA LEU A 87 0.12 3.15 19.19
C LEU A 87 -0.32 4.61 19.27
N ASN A 88 -0.11 5.27 20.42
CA ASN A 88 -0.42 6.69 20.61
C ASN A 88 0.66 7.65 20.08
N ALA A 89 1.78 7.14 19.56
CA ALA A 89 2.80 7.98 18.95
C ALA A 89 2.32 8.49 17.58
N LEU A 90 2.66 9.75 17.28
CA LEU A 90 2.28 10.39 16.01
C LEU A 90 2.76 9.57 14.78
N THR A 91 3.96 9.01 14.83
CA THR A 91 4.50 8.12 13.78
C THR A 91 3.60 6.91 13.53
N SER A 92 3.11 6.29 14.59
CA SER A 92 2.22 5.12 14.51
C SER A 92 0.88 5.50 13.92
N ALA A 93 0.32 6.64 14.32
CA ALA A 93 -0.94 7.14 13.78
C ALA A 93 -0.82 7.46 12.29
N ILE A 94 0.23 8.16 11.87
CA ILE A 94 0.51 8.47 10.46
C ILE A 94 0.60 7.18 9.63
N TRP A 95 1.37 6.20 10.09
CA TRP A 95 1.51 4.91 9.41
C TRP A 95 0.18 4.15 9.30
N LEU A 96 -0.56 4.06 10.40
CA LEU A 96 -1.86 3.37 10.43
C LEU A 96 -2.86 4.03 9.50
N ILE A 97 -2.92 5.37 9.45
CA ILE A 97 -3.80 6.08 8.52
C ILE A 97 -3.44 5.73 7.08
N ALA A 98 -2.15 5.68 6.73
CA ALA A 98 -1.72 5.29 5.38
C ALA A 98 -2.17 3.85 5.02
N VAL A 99 -1.89 2.89 5.91
CA VAL A 99 -2.23 1.47 5.70
C VAL A 99 -3.74 1.24 5.63
N LEU A 100 -4.50 1.86 6.54
CA LEU A 100 -5.96 1.76 6.55
C LEU A 100 -6.58 2.46 5.34
N SER A 101 -6.04 3.61 4.92
CA SER A 101 -6.52 4.29 3.72
C SER A 101 -6.35 3.42 2.49
N PHE A 102 -5.21 2.73 2.36
CA PHE A 102 -5.00 1.75 1.29
C PHE A 102 -6.00 0.60 1.36
N GLY A 103 -6.17 0.00 2.54
CA GLY A 103 -7.09 -1.13 2.72
C GLY A 103 -8.54 -0.78 2.37
N LEU A 104 -8.97 0.44 2.74
CA LEU A 104 -10.34 0.91 2.55
C LEU A 104 -10.64 1.36 1.13
N ILE A 105 -9.67 1.86 0.36
CA ILE A 105 -9.90 2.47 -0.96
C ILE A 105 -10.61 1.54 -1.95
N GLY A 106 -10.43 0.21 -1.82
CA GLY A 106 -11.09 -0.79 -2.65
C GLY A 106 -12.60 -0.92 -2.43
N PHE A 107 -13.08 -0.59 -1.24
CA PHE A 107 -14.49 -0.69 -0.86
C PHE A 107 -15.29 0.57 -1.25
N PHE A 108 -14.61 1.67 -1.53
CA PHE A 108 -15.22 2.96 -1.88
C PHE A 108 -14.84 3.34 -3.31
N PRO A 109 -15.46 2.75 -4.34
CA PRO A 109 -15.14 3.09 -5.72
C PRO A 109 -15.59 4.51 -6.07
N VAL A 110 -14.77 5.21 -6.85
CA VAL A 110 -14.92 6.65 -7.14
C VAL A 110 -16.25 7.02 -7.80
N ASN A 111 -16.88 6.11 -8.54
CA ASN A 111 -18.16 6.34 -9.21
C ASN A 111 -19.36 6.39 -8.25
N LYS A 112 -19.29 5.71 -7.11
CA LYS A 112 -20.36 5.71 -6.08
C LYS A 112 -20.00 6.59 -4.89
N PHE A 113 -18.72 6.66 -4.54
CA PHE A 113 -18.24 7.32 -3.33
C PHE A 113 -17.12 8.31 -3.66
N PHE A 114 -17.37 9.23 -4.59
CA PHE A 114 -16.38 10.18 -5.09
C PHE A 114 -15.58 10.87 -3.97
N VAL A 115 -16.28 11.54 -3.04
CA VAL A 115 -15.63 12.29 -1.95
C VAL A 115 -14.80 11.38 -1.04
N ILE A 116 -15.37 10.26 -0.60
CA ILE A 116 -14.68 9.32 0.31
C ILE A 116 -13.46 8.72 -0.39
N HIS A 117 -13.59 8.31 -1.65
CA HIS A 117 -12.50 7.76 -2.45
C HIS A 117 -11.33 8.75 -2.54
N TRP A 118 -11.62 10.01 -2.87
CA TRP A 118 -10.61 11.06 -2.96
C TRP A 118 -9.96 11.39 -1.62
N LEU A 119 -10.71 11.37 -0.52
CA LEU A 119 -10.15 11.53 0.83
C LEU A 119 -9.23 10.37 1.19
N LEU A 120 -9.61 9.13 0.87
CA LEU A 120 -8.77 7.94 1.09
C LEU A 120 -7.52 7.96 0.21
N ALA A 121 -7.65 8.32 -1.07
CA ALA A 121 -6.52 8.45 -1.98
C ALA A 121 -5.55 9.55 -1.52
N GLY A 122 -6.06 10.74 -1.23
CA GLY A 122 -5.26 11.86 -0.73
C GLY A 122 -4.60 11.56 0.62
N GLY A 123 -5.34 10.95 1.53
CA GLY A 123 -4.82 10.47 2.81
C GLY A 123 -3.70 9.45 2.61
N LEU A 124 -3.93 8.43 1.80
CA LEU A 124 -2.92 7.45 1.44
C LEU A 124 -1.64 8.14 0.95
N PHE A 125 -1.74 9.03 -0.05
CA PHE A 125 -0.56 9.71 -0.62
C PHE A 125 0.22 10.53 0.42
N ILE A 126 -0.48 11.38 1.19
CA ILE A 126 0.15 12.27 2.17
C ILE A 126 0.77 11.46 3.31
N PHE A 127 0.00 10.57 3.92
CA PHE A 127 0.47 9.83 5.09
C PHE A 127 1.50 8.76 4.73
N TRP A 128 1.43 8.17 3.53
CA TRP A 128 2.48 7.28 3.01
C TRP A 128 3.79 8.03 2.80
N THR A 129 3.75 9.21 2.17
CA THR A 129 4.93 10.05 1.95
C THR A 129 5.62 10.43 3.26
N ILE A 130 4.84 10.87 4.25
CA ILE A 130 5.39 11.20 5.58
C ILE A 130 5.97 9.95 6.24
N SER A 131 5.29 8.81 6.09
CA SER A 131 5.75 7.52 6.61
C SER A 131 7.11 7.11 6.05
N GLU A 132 7.30 7.13 4.72
CA GLU A 132 8.58 6.78 4.08
C GLU A 132 9.73 7.61 4.67
N HIS A 133 9.53 8.92 4.81
CA HIS A 133 10.54 9.81 5.37
C HIS A 133 10.84 9.51 6.85
N VAL A 134 9.79 9.36 7.68
CA VAL A 134 9.94 9.12 9.12
C VAL A 134 10.63 7.78 9.37
N PHE A 135 10.19 6.71 8.70
CA PHE A 135 10.81 5.39 8.85
C PHE A 135 12.25 5.37 8.32
N ALA A 136 12.55 6.08 7.24
CA ALA A 136 13.93 6.20 6.76
C ALA A 136 14.84 6.91 7.76
N LYS A 137 14.34 7.91 8.50
CA LYS A 137 15.09 8.52 9.61
C LYS A 137 15.32 7.55 10.76
N LEU A 138 14.33 6.71 11.09
CA LEU A 138 14.43 5.73 12.17
C LEU A 138 15.53 4.68 11.92
N THR A 139 15.85 4.37 10.65
CA THR A 139 16.95 3.44 10.33
C THR A 139 18.35 4.02 10.58
N LYS A 140 18.46 5.34 10.81
CA LYS A 140 19.73 6.09 10.98
C LYS A 140 20.70 5.96 9.80
N SER A 141 20.26 5.45 8.64
CA SER A 141 21.09 5.29 7.45
C SER A 141 20.96 6.51 6.52
N LYS A 142 22.03 7.30 6.39
CA LYS A 142 22.05 8.47 5.49
C LYS A 142 21.73 8.10 4.03
N GLY A 143 22.26 6.96 3.57
CA GLY A 143 22.01 6.46 2.21
C GLY A 143 20.54 6.10 1.99
N PHE A 144 19.90 5.43 2.95
CA PHE A 144 18.49 5.10 2.86
C PHE A 144 17.58 6.33 2.94
N LEU A 145 17.92 7.30 3.79
CA LEU A 145 17.21 8.57 3.85
C LEU A 145 17.29 9.34 2.53
N TYR A 146 18.46 9.38 1.90
CA TYR A 146 18.65 9.99 0.59
C TYR A 146 17.82 9.28 -0.49
N LEU A 147 17.87 7.94 -0.54
CA LEU A 147 17.04 7.15 -1.45
C LEU A 147 15.55 7.44 -1.25
N SER A 148 15.09 7.43 0.01
CA SER A 148 13.68 7.65 0.36
C SER A 148 13.21 9.03 -0.08
N ASN A 149 14.00 10.07 0.17
CA ASN A 149 13.65 11.43 -0.26
C ASN A 149 13.61 11.57 -1.79
N ASN A 150 14.49 10.89 -2.53
CA ASN A 150 14.44 10.87 -3.99
C ASN A 150 13.20 10.12 -4.51
N LEU A 151 12.83 9.00 -3.89
CA LEU A 151 11.61 8.27 -4.24
C LEU A 151 10.37 9.11 -3.95
N ILE A 152 10.32 9.78 -2.80
CA ILE A 152 9.27 10.75 -2.45
C ILE A 152 9.18 11.85 -3.49
N LEU A 153 10.30 12.41 -3.96
CA LEU A 153 10.30 13.45 -4.99
C LEU A 153 9.70 12.92 -6.30
N ILE A 154 10.09 11.73 -6.73
CA ILE A 154 9.53 11.09 -7.94
C ILE A 154 8.02 10.87 -7.77
N GLN A 155 7.61 10.33 -6.62
CA GLN A 155 6.19 10.14 -6.28
C GLN A 155 5.42 11.46 -6.29
N ALA A 156 5.99 12.54 -5.75
CA ALA A 156 5.36 13.86 -5.74
C ALA A 156 5.21 14.45 -7.14
N ILE A 157 6.23 14.30 -8.01
CA ILE A 157 6.15 14.72 -9.42
C ILE A 157 5.05 13.95 -10.14
N ILE A 158 4.99 12.64 -9.92
CA ILE A 158 3.94 11.75 -10.42
C ILE A 158 2.58 12.29 -9.96
N ILE A 159 2.34 12.43 -8.65
CA ILE A 159 1.08 12.96 -8.11
C ILE A 159 0.72 14.34 -8.71
N LEU A 160 1.70 15.25 -8.84
CA LEU A 160 1.47 16.59 -9.40
C LEU A 160 1.05 16.53 -10.88
N LEU A 161 1.78 15.78 -11.71
CA LEU A 161 1.42 15.57 -13.12
C LEU A 161 0.01 15.00 -13.21
N PHE A 162 -0.30 14.05 -12.33
CA PHE A 162 -1.61 13.44 -12.25
C PHE A 162 -2.72 14.48 -11.96
N PHE A 163 -2.60 15.28 -10.90
CA PHE A 163 -3.60 16.30 -10.57
C PHE A 163 -3.75 17.35 -11.68
N THR A 164 -2.64 17.68 -12.35
CA THR A 164 -2.62 18.67 -13.45
C THR A 164 -3.40 18.16 -14.67
N PHE A 165 -3.26 16.88 -15.01
CA PHE A 165 -3.90 16.30 -16.20
C PHE A 165 -5.26 15.65 -15.92
N SER A 166 -5.72 15.57 -14.65
CA SER A 166 -7.03 15.03 -14.25
C SER A 166 -7.33 13.61 -14.78
N LYS A 167 -6.30 12.75 -14.85
CA LYS A 167 -6.37 11.39 -15.41
C LYS A 167 -5.94 10.32 -14.39
N ILE A 168 -6.67 10.13 -13.28
CA ILE A 168 -6.39 8.95 -12.42
C ILE A 168 -6.83 7.74 -13.23
N ASN A 169 -5.88 6.87 -13.52
CA ASN A 169 -6.15 5.57 -14.07
C ASN A 169 -5.25 4.55 -13.38
N ALA A 170 -5.55 3.28 -13.60
CA ALA A 170 -4.85 2.20 -12.92
C ALA A 170 -3.39 2.09 -13.31
N ILE A 171 -2.98 2.50 -14.52
CA ILE A 171 -1.54 2.55 -14.88
C ILE A 171 -0.80 3.44 -13.87
N PHE A 172 -1.39 4.57 -13.54
CA PHE A 172 -0.84 5.52 -12.59
C PHE A 172 -0.73 4.93 -11.18
N GLU A 173 -1.82 4.32 -10.72
CA GLU A 173 -1.86 3.63 -9.42
C GLU A 173 -0.82 2.52 -9.35
N ILE A 174 -0.64 1.75 -10.43
CA ILE A 174 0.37 0.69 -10.54
C ILE A 174 1.78 1.28 -10.45
N ILE A 175 2.10 2.34 -11.19
CA ILE A 175 3.44 2.96 -11.15
C ILE A 175 3.74 3.47 -9.73
N TYR A 176 2.81 4.20 -9.11
CA TYR A 176 2.96 4.67 -7.74
C TYR A 176 3.16 3.50 -6.76
N PHE A 177 2.34 2.47 -6.90
CA PHE A 177 2.40 1.28 -6.06
C PHE A 177 3.72 0.51 -6.23
N LEU A 178 4.28 0.44 -7.44
CA LEU A 178 5.58 -0.17 -7.70
C LEU A 178 6.73 0.61 -7.05
N LEU A 179 6.67 1.95 -7.04
CA LEU A 179 7.66 2.78 -6.33
C LEU A 179 7.59 2.54 -4.82
N ALA A 180 6.38 2.51 -4.25
CA ALA A 180 6.17 2.18 -2.84
C ALA A 180 6.66 0.76 -2.52
N LEU A 181 6.38 -0.22 -3.39
CA LEU A 181 6.86 -1.59 -3.24
C LEU A 181 8.39 -1.67 -3.30
N PHE A 182 9.02 -0.95 -4.22
CA PHE A 182 10.48 -0.89 -4.31
C PHE A 182 11.09 -0.33 -3.02
N TRP A 183 10.53 0.75 -2.48
CA TRP A 183 10.93 1.29 -1.18
C TRP A 183 10.77 0.24 -0.07
N GLN A 184 9.61 -0.43 0.00
CA GLN A 184 9.33 -1.46 1.00
C GLN A 184 10.31 -2.64 0.91
N VAL A 185 10.64 -3.11 -0.30
CA VAL A 185 11.60 -4.22 -0.49
C VAL A 185 12.96 -3.86 0.09
N ILE A 186 13.45 -2.63 -0.14
CA ILE A 186 14.73 -2.19 0.40
C ILE A 186 14.64 -2.02 1.92
N PHE A 187 13.55 -1.42 2.41
CA PHE A 187 13.30 -1.25 3.83
C PHE A 187 13.33 -2.59 4.57
N ILE A 188 12.58 -3.57 4.05
CA ILE A 188 12.45 -4.90 4.63
C ILE A 188 13.77 -5.66 4.56
N SER A 189 14.42 -5.70 3.40
CA SER A 189 15.63 -6.52 3.21
C SER A 189 16.85 -6.01 3.97
N ARG A 190 16.94 -4.71 4.25
CA ARG A 190 18.14 -4.10 4.84
C ARG A 190 17.96 -3.58 6.26
N TYR A 191 16.74 -3.27 6.69
CA TYR A 191 16.51 -2.53 7.94
C TYR A 191 15.49 -3.18 8.89
N LEU A 192 14.84 -4.28 8.50
CA LEU A 192 13.88 -5.04 9.33
C LEU A 192 14.36 -6.44 9.69
#